data_AF-A0A963QDZ9-F1
#
_entry.id   AF-A0A963QDZ9-F1
#
_cell.length_a   1.000
_cell.length_b   1.000
_cell.length_c   1.000
_cell.angle_alpha   90.00
_cell.angle_beta   90.00
_cell.angle_gamma   90.00
#
_symmetry.space_group_name_H-M   'P 1'
#
loop_
_entity.id
_entity.type
_entity.pdbx_description
1 polymer ?
#
loop_
_entity_poly.entity_id
_entity_poly.type
_entity_poly.pdbx_seq_one_letter_code
_entity_poly.pdbx_strand_id
1 'polypeptide(L)'
;MWPYFPELLAVPVPRYTSYPTAAEFGEGVNAGHFTRALQRVQGDISLYVHIPFCEKICWYCGCNTAAANHKKRLASYLDALHRDIALTAALLPPGIAVRRIAFGGGSPNAIAPHDFVRLMDALVLNFPIAEPVISVELDPRTLTHSWRDVIAGVGATHASLGVQTFAPHLQTAIGREQPEADIRRSVALLRDAGISSLNFDLMYGLPGQTLNDLEQSLRLSAALGADRIALFGYAHVPQLIPRQRKIEADALPDQEERFRMAALGYRLLSDEGYQPVGFDHFALPGDPLAQAALSGHLHRNFQGFTDDGAPV
;
A
#
# COMPACT_ATOMS: atom_id res chain seq x y z
N MET A 1 -19.29 -17.28 -10.86
CA MET A 1 -18.11 -16.79 -11.58
C MET A 1 -18.55 -15.65 -12.49
N TRP A 2 -17.75 -14.59 -12.65
CA TRP A 2 -18.14 -13.44 -13.46
C TRP A 2 -18.23 -13.83 -14.95
N PRO A 3 -19.30 -13.44 -15.66
CA PRO A 3 -19.35 -13.57 -17.11
C PRO A 3 -18.30 -12.68 -17.79
N TYR A 4 -17.66 -13.18 -18.84
CA TYR A 4 -16.73 -12.42 -19.66
C TYR A 4 -17.49 -11.64 -20.75
N PHE A 5 -17.41 -10.31 -20.69
CA PHE A 5 -18.02 -9.39 -21.67
C PHE A 5 -16.90 -8.61 -22.37
N PRO A 6 -16.34 -9.11 -23.48
CA PRO A 6 -15.18 -8.50 -24.15
C PRO A 6 -15.43 -7.04 -24.56
N GLU A 7 -16.65 -6.73 -24.99
CA GLU A 7 -17.05 -5.38 -25.37
C GLU A 7 -17.02 -4.38 -24.22
N LEU A 8 -17.28 -4.82 -22.98
CA LEU A 8 -17.20 -3.94 -21.80
C LEU A 8 -15.75 -3.74 -21.35
N LEU A 9 -14.91 -4.77 -21.46
CA LEU A 9 -13.49 -4.69 -21.08
C LEU A 9 -12.65 -3.85 -22.04
N ALA A 10 -13.05 -3.80 -23.32
CA ALA A 10 -12.40 -2.97 -24.33
C ALA A 10 -12.62 -1.46 -24.12
N VAL A 11 -13.58 -1.06 -23.27
CA VAL A 11 -13.90 0.34 -22.99
C VAL A 11 -13.12 0.82 -21.76
N PRO A 12 -12.20 1.79 -21.91
CA PRO A 12 -11.56 2.40 -20.75
C PRO A 12 -12.61 3.10 -19.87
N VAL A 13 -12.62 2.77 -18.57
CA VAL A 13 -13.46 3.44 -17.58
C VAL A 13 -12.61 4.22 -16.58
N PRO A 14 -13.13 5.32 -15.99
CA PRO A 14 -12.40 6.06 -14.98
C PRO A 14 -12.06 5.19 -13.77
N ARG A 15 -10.79 5.20 -13.35
CA ARG A 15 -10.38 4.64 -12.06
C ARG A 15 -10.62 5.68 -10.97
N TYR A 16 -11.64 5.47 -10.15
CA TYR A 16 -11.97 6.39 -9.06
C TYR A 16 -11.09 6.16 -7.84
N THR A 17 -9.90 6.76 -7.83
CA THR A 17 -9.09 6.86 -6.59
C THR A 17 -9.75 7.84 -5.62
N SER A 18 -10.34 8.91 -6.14
CA SER A 18 -11.18 9.90 -5.46
C SER A 18 -12.22 10.45 -6.44
N TYR A 19 -13.22 11.17 -5.93
CA TYR A 19 -14.09 12.00 -6.75
C TYR A 19 -14.18 13.43 -6.18
N PRO A 20 -13.88 14.48 -6.97
CA PRO A 20 -13.32 14.44 -8.34
C PRO A 20 -11.95 13.74 -8.40
N THR A 21 -11.52 13.36 -9.61
CA THR A 21 -10.23 12.67 -9.80
C THR A 21 -9.05 13.64 -9.69
N ALA A 22 -7.84 13.12 -9.50
CA ALA A 22 -6.62 13.94 -9.49
C ALA A 22 -6.35 14.68 -10.82
N ALA A 23 -6.98 14.26 -11.94
CA ALA A 23 -6.89 14.98 -13.21
C ALA A 23 -7.57 16.36 -13.17
N GLU A 24 -8.47 16.57 -12.20
CA GLU A 24 -9.15 17.85 -11.98
C GLU A 24 -8.34 18.80 -11.08
N PHE A 25 -7.17 18.37 -10.58
CA PHE A 25 -6.32 19.24 -9.77
C PHE A 25 -5.68 20.31 -10.67
N GLY A 26 -5.81 21.57 -10.26
CA GLY A 26 -5.25 22.71 -10.97
C GLY A 26 -4.78 23.80 -10.01
N GLU A 27 -4.24 24.88 -10.56
CA GLU A 27 -3.60 25.97 -9.80
C GLU A 27 -4.58 26.83 -8.97
N GLY A 28 -5.89 26.58 -9.07
CA GLY A 28 -6.92 27.30 -8.31
C GLY A 28 -6.89 27.04 -6.80
N VAL A 29 -6.30 25.91 -6.36
CA VAL A 29 -6.08 25.61 -4.95
C VAL A 29 -4.72 26.16 -4.53
N ASN A 30 -4.69 26.97 -3.46
CA ASN A 30 -3.48 27.66 -3.00
C ASN A 30 -3.29 27.47 -1.48
N ALA A 31 -2.19 27.99 -0.94
CA ALA A 31 -1.88 27.87 0.49
C ALA A 31 -3.01 28.37 1.40
N GLY A 32 -3.70 29.47 1.03
CA GLY A 32 -4.83 29.98 1.80
C GLY A 32 -6.03 29.04 1.80
N HIS A 33 -6.29 28.33 0.69
CA HIS A 33 -7.30 27.27 0.64
C HIS A 33 -6.94 26.11 1.56
N PHE A 34 -5.68 25.66 1.52
CA PHE A 34 -5.18 24.59 2.38
C PHE A 34 -5.29 24.94 3.87
N THR A 35 -4.80 26.12 4.27
CA THR A 35 -4.90 26.60 5.67
C THR A 35 -6.35 26.66 6.14
N ARG A 36 -7.26 27.22 5.33
CA ARG A 36 -8.69 27.27 5.68
C ARG A 36 -9.33 25.89 5.78
N ALA A 37 -8.90 24.93 4.97
CA ALA A 37 -9.39 23.56 5.04
C ALA A 37 -8.98 22.92 6.37
N LEU A 38 -7.69 23.00 6.74
CA LEU A 38 -7.18 22.46 8.01
C LEU A 38 -7.85 23.09 9.24
N GLN A 39 -8.04 24.41 9.24
CA GLN A 39 -8.67 25.13 10.35
C GLN A 39 -10.16 24.78 10.58
N ARG A 40 -10.79 24.10 9.62
CA ARG A 40 -12.20 23.69 9.69
C ARG A 40 -12.39 22.21 10.04
N VAL A 41 -11.30 21.46 10.17
CA VAL A 41 -11.33 20.05 10.55
C VAL A 41 -11.87 19.90 11.97
N GLN A 42 -12.63 18.85 12.22
CA GLN A 42 -13.22 18.56 13.54
C GLN A 42 -13.21 17.06 13.79
N GLY A 43 -13.09 16.67 15.06
CA GLY A 43 -13.17 15.28 15.49
C GLY A 43 -11.90 14.48 15.19
N ASP A 44 -12.12 13.20 14.91
CA ASP A 44 -11.05 12.25 14.63
C ASP A 44 -10.49 12.44 13.21
N ILE A 45 -9.17 12.35 13.06
CA ILE A 45 -8.47 12.49 11.79
C ILE A 45 -7.49 11.35 11.53
N SER A 46 -7.15 11.20 10.25
CA SER A 46 -6.14 10.25 9.78
C SER A 46 -4.94 10.95 9.12
N LEU A 47 -3.74 10.45 9.43
CA LEU A 47 -2.49 10.94 8.86
C LEU A 47 -1.94 9.94 7.83
N TYR A 48 -1.54 10.45 6.66
CA TYR A 48 -0.72 9.71 5.71
C TYR A 48 0.66 10.36 5.61
N VAL A 49 1.70 9.57 5.82
CA VAL A 49 3.09 10.00 5.76
C VAL A 49 3.79 9.27 4.62
N HIS A 50 4.07 10.02 3.55
CA HIS A 50 4.70 9.49 2.36
C HIS A 50 6.22 9.37 2.56
N ILE A 51 6.81 8.23 2.21
CA ILE A 51 8.26 7.99 2.17
C ILE A 51 8.62 7.60 0.74
N PRO A 52 9.03 8.54 -0.13
CA PRO A 52 9.15 8.34 -1.58
C PRO A 52 10.46 7.63 -1.99
N PHE A 53 10.99 6.75 -1.14
CA PHE A 53 12.27 6.10 -1.35
C PHE A 53 12.13 4.59 -1.40
N CYS A 54 12.86 3.96 -2.31
CA CYS A 54 13.04 2.51 -2.36
C CYS A 54 14.53 2.20 -2.44
N GLU A 55 14.98 1.13 -1.76
CA GLU A 55 16.35 0.63 -1.88
C GLU A 55 16.66 0.20 -3.32
N LYS A 56 15.71 -0.52 -3.94
CA LYS A 56 15.75 -0.92 -5.35
C LYS A 56 14.43 -0.62 -6.03
N ILE A 57 14.51 0.03 -7.20
CA ILE A 57 13.35 0.40 -8.00
C ILE A 57 12.92 -0.77 -8.88
N CYS A 58 11.68 -1.23 -8.69
CA CYS A 58 11.07 -2.27 -9.51
C CYS A 58 10.56 -1.69 -10.83
N TRP A 59 10.61 -2.48 -11.90
CA TRP A 59 10.25 -2.02 -13.25
C TRP A 59 8.75 -1.85 -13.42
N TYR A 60 7.93 -2.65 -12.72
CA TYR A 60 6.47 -2.54 -12.76
C TYR A 60 5.93 -1.31 -12.02
N CYS A 61 6.67 -0.79 -11.04
CA CYS A 61 6.16 0.14 -10.03
C CYS A 61 5.65 1.44 -10.66
N GLY A 62 4.40 1.77 -10.37
CA GLY A 62 3.77 3.04 -10.77
C GLY A 62 3.70 4.08 -9.66
N CYS A 63 4.23 3.79 -8.47
CA CYS A 63 4.18 4.68 -7.31
C CYS A 63 5.13 5.87 -7.48
N ASN A 64 4.81 7.00 -6.82
CA ASN A 64 5.68 8.17 -6.74
C ASN A 64 6.92 7.87 -5.89
N THR A 65 7.97 7.36 -6.52
CA THR A 65 9.14 6.82 -5.82
C THR A 65 10.45 7.16 -6.54
N ALA A 66 11.51 7.27 -5.75
CA ALA A 66 12.88 7.44 -6.18
C ALA A 66 13.82 6.45 -5.46
N ALA A 67 15.00 6.20 -6.03
CA ALA A 67 16.00 5.36 -5.37
C ALA A 67 16.57 6.06 -4.12
N ALA A 68 16.82 5.29 -3.05
CA ALA A 68 17.43 5.74 -1.80
C ALA A 68 18.98 5.92 -1.90
N ASN A 69 19.52 6.12 -3.09
CA ASN A 69 20.95 6.10 -3.37
C ASN A 69 21.70 7.42 -3.10
N HIS A 70 20.98 8.49 -2.73
CA HIS A 70 21.56 9.81 -2.46
C HIS A 70 21.26 10.26 -1.02
N LYS A 71 22.20 9.97 -0.09
CA LYS A 71 22.07 10.30 1.34
C LYS A 71 21.65 11.74 1.61
N LYS A 72 22.23 12.72 0.90
CA LYS A 72 21.89 14.15 1.05
C LYS A 72 20.42 14.43 0.71
N ARG A 73 19.89 13.82 -0.37
CA ARG A 73 18.49 13.99 -0.78
C ARG A 73 17.54 13.40 0.25
N LEU A 74 17.86 12.21 0.79
CA LEU A 74 17.09 11.57 1.85
C LEU A 74 17.06 12.44 3.11
N ALA A 75 18.22 12.90 3.58
CA ALA A 75 18.31 13.78 4.74
C ALA A 75 17.52 15.08 4.54
N SER A 76 17.68 15.74 3.40
CA SER A 76 16.91 16.97 3.09
C SER A 76 15.41 16.73 3.02
N TYR A 77 14.97 15.57 2.54
CA TYR A 77 13.55 15.20 2.56
C TYR A 77 13.05 15.04 3.99
N LEU A 78 13.77 14.29 4.84
CA LEU A 78 13.39 14.10 6.23
C LEU A 78 13.36 15.44 6.98
N ASP A 79 14.34 16.32 6.80
CA ASP A 79 14.35 17.66 7.42
C ASP A 79 13.16 18.52 6.96
N ALA A 80 12.74 18.40 5.69
CA ALA A 80 11.54 19.06 5.19
C ALA A 80 10.27 18.45 5.82
N LEU A 81 10.18 17.13 5.90
CA LEU A 81 9.04 16.42 6.48
C LEU A 81 8.84 16.72 7.97
N HIS A 82 9.91 16.79 8.76
CA HIS A 82 9.81 17.17 10.18
C HIS A 82 9.28 18.61 10.34
N ARG A 83 9.68 19.54 9.47
CA ARG A 83 9.15 20.91 9.47
C ARG A 83 7.69 20.95 9.03
N ASP A 84 7.34 20.18 8.01
CA ASP A 84 5.97 20.10 7.49
C ASP A 84 4.99 19.54 8.53
N ILE A 85 5.41 18.53 9.30
CA ILE A 85 4.68 18.00 10.46
C ILE A 85 4.35 19.11 11.45
N ALA A 86 5.37 19.87 11.88
CA ALA A 86 5.17 20.95 12.86
C ALA A 86 4.28 22.07 12.32
N LEU A 87 4.48 22.46 11.05
CA LEU A 87 3.67 23.51 10.40
C LEU A 87 2.22 23.08 10.24
N THR A 88 1.97 21.85 9.80
CA THR A 88 0.61 21.32 9.60
C THR A 88 -0.11 21.18 10.92
N ALA A 89 0.53 20.62 11.95
CA ALA A 89 -0.06 20.47 13.27
C ALA A 89 -0.47 21.81 13.90
N ALA A 90 0.35 22.86 13.73
CA ALA A 90 0.06 24.20 14.25
C ALA A 90 -1.18 24.87 13.61
N LEU A 91 -1.67 24.37 12.48
CA LEU A 91 -2.87 24.87 11.82
C LEU A 91 -4.15 24.18 12.25
N LEU A 92 -4.06 23.06 12.98
CA LEU A 92 -5.23 22.28 13.37
C LEU A 92 -5.94 22.91 14.58
N PRO A 93 -7.27 22.94 14.58
CA PRO A 93 -8.04 23.48 15.69
C PRO A 93 -7.94 22.58 16.93
N PRO A 94 -8.20 23.10 18.14
CA PRO A 94 -8.28 22.26 19.33
C PRO A 94 -9.43 21.25 19.22
N GLY A 95 -9.32 20.13 19.94
CA GLY A 95 -10.36 19.09 19.99
C GLY A 95 -10.30 18.07 18.86
N ILE A 96 -9.26 18.11 18.02
CA ILE A 96 -8.96 17.03 17.08
C ILE A 96 -8.22 15.88 17.79
N ALA A 97 -8.34 14.67 17.24
CA ALA A 97 -7.55 13.52 17.66
C ALA A 97 -7.10 12.69 16.45
N VAL A 98 -5.82 12.36 16.38
CA VAL A 98 -5.31 11.44 15.36
C VAL A 98 -5.60 10.01 15.80
N ARG A 99 -6.39 9.30 14.99
CA ARG A 99 -6.78 7.90 15.23
C ARG A 99 -6.09 6.91 14.32
N ARG A 100 -5.57 7.35 13.16
CA ARG A 100 -4.79 6.48 12.27
C ARG A 100 -3.58 7.18 11.71
N ILE A 101 -2.51 6.41 11.53
CA ILE A 101 -1.27 6.87 10.91
C ILE A 101 -0.81 5.80 9.92
N ALA A 102 -0.78 6.17 8.65
CA ALA A 102 -0.34 5.31 7.56
C ALA A 102 0.99 5.78 6.98
N PHE A 103 1.98 4.90 6.96
CA PHE A 103 3.26 5.12 6.30
C PHE A 103 3.30 4.33 4.99
N GLY A 104 3.53 5.01 3.87
CA GLY A 104 3.56 4.36 2.56
C GLY A 104 4.37 5.11 1.52
N GLY A 105 4.20 4.75 0.25
CA GLY A 105 4.73 5.49 -0.89
C GLY A 105 5.74 4.69 -1.71
N GLY A 106 7.01 4.76 -1.32
CA GLY A 106 8.02 3.81 -1.76
C GLY A 106 8.05 2.64 -0.83
N SER A 107 9.04 2.62 0.05
CA SER A 107 9.13 1.67 1.13
C SER A 107 9.55 2.45 2.37
N PRO A 108 8.66 2.67 3.35
CA PRO A 108 9.03 3.22 4.65
C PRO A 108 10.31 2.60 5.23
N ASN A 109 10.55 1.30 5.01
CA ASN A 109 11.80 0.64 5.40
C ASN A 109 13.00 0.82 4.45
N ALA A 110 13.01 1.87 3.63
CA ALA A 110 14.16 2.34 2.87
C ALA A 110 14.94 3.47 3.57
N ILE A 111 14.38 4.06 4.64
CA ILE A 111 15.15 4.96 5.53
C ILE A 111 15.82 4.16 6.65
N ALA A 112 16.68 4.79 7.44
CA ALA A 112 17.27 4.12 8.59
C ALA A 112 16.21 3.94 9.70
N PRO A 113 16.24 2.83 10.48
CA PRO A 113 15.28 2.62 11.57
C PRO A 113 15.24 3.79 12.58
N HIS A 114 16.37 4.41 12.90
CA HIS A 114 16.43 5.56 13.81
C HIS A 114 15.78 6.83 13.21
N ASP A 115 15.80 6.99 11.89
CA ASP A 115 15.10 8.11 11.23
C ASP A 115 13.59 7.90 11.28
N PHE A 116 13.12 6.66 11.20
CA PHE A 116 11.71 6.33 11.38
C PHE A 116 11.23 6.59 12.81
N VAL A 117 12.05 6.25 13.82
CA VAL A 117 11.75 6.59 15.22
C VAL A 117 11.64 8.11 15.39
N ARG A 118 12.60 8.89 14.87
CA ARG A 118 12.55 10.35 14.94
C ARG A 118 11.31 10.94 14.25
N LEU A 119 10.90 10.33 13.14
CA LEU A 119 9.68 10.71 12.44
C LEU A 119 8.42 10.44 13.31
N MET A 120 8.35 9.27 13.95
CA MET A 120 7.27 8.96 14.89
C MET A 120 7.26 9.91 16.09
N ASP A 121 8.43 10.20 16.67
CA ASP A 121 8.56 11.16 17.77
C ASP A 121 8.03 12.55 17.36
N ALA A 122 8.35 13.00 16.14
CA ALA A 122 7.84 14.26 15.63
C ALA A 122 6.31 14.26 15.51
N LEU A 123 5.69 13.16 15.08
CA LEU A 123 4.23 13.04 15.04
C LEU A 123 3.62 13.10 16.45
N VAL A 124 4.17 12.32 17.40
CA VAL A 124 3.71 12.29 18.80
C VAL A 124 3.83 13.64 19.49
N LEU A 125 4.92 14.38 19.23
CA LEU A 125 5.15 15.68 19.86
C LEU A 125 4.28 16.80 19.31
N ASN A 126 3.81 16.68 18.06
CA ASN A 126 3.08 17.77 17.38
C ASN A 126 1.58 17.52 17.27
N PHE A 127 1.14 16.27 17.15
CA PHE A 127 -0.29 15.95 16.99
C PHE A 127 -0.90 15.35 18.27
N PRO A 128 -2.18 15.64 18.56
CA PRO A 128 -2.92 14.96 19.61
C PRO A 128 -3.28 13.53 19.17
N ILE A 129 -2.38 12.58 19.39
CA ILE A 129 -2.56 11.17 19.02
C ILE A 129 -3.27 10.42 20.15
N ALA A 130 -4.35 9.71 19.83
CA ALA A 130 -5.13 8.95 20.82
C ALA A 130 -5.51 7.56 20.30
N GLU A 131 -4.92 6.52 20.89
CA GLU A 131 -5.14 5.11 20.55
C GLU A 131 -5.01 4.84 19.04
N PRO A 132 -3.87 5.19 18.42
CA PRO A 132 -3.76 5.17 16.97
C PRO A 132 -3.69 3.75 16.41
N VAL A 133 -4.35 3.53 15.28
CA VAL A 133 -4.02 2.42 14.38
C VAL A 133 -2.85 2.86 13.50
N ILE A 134 -1.69 2.26 13.70
CA ILE A 134 -0.49 2.54 12.91
C ILE A 134 -0.29 1.42 11.87
N SER A 135 -0.21 1.82 10.60
CA SER A 135 0.00 0.93 9.46
C SER A 135 1.25 1.30 8.67
N VAL A 136 2.07 0.31 8.28
CA VAL A 136 3.34 0.53 7.57
C VAL A 136 3.46 -0.38 6.34
N GLU A 137 3.68 0.20 5.16
CA GLU A 137 4.10 -0.54 3.96
C GLU A 137 5.58 -0.92 4.05
N LEU A 138 5.94 -2.14 3.68
CA LEU A 138 7.28 -2.70 3.89
C LEU A 138 7.75 -3.53 2.70
N ASP A 139 9.03 -3.36 2.36
CA ASP A 139 9.74 -4.22 1.42
C ASP A 139 10.40 -5.40 2.17
N PRO A 140 10.03 -6.66 1.90
CA PRO A 140 10.62 -7.82 2.59
C PRO A 140 12.14 -7.95 2.37
N ARG A 141 12.68 -7.35 1.29
CA ARG A 141 14.12 -7.43 0.96
C ARG A 141 15.00 -6.64 1.93
N THR A 142 14.42 -5.65 2.62
CA THR A 142 15.16 -4.76 3.54
C THR A 142 14.63 -4.82 4.97
N LEU A 143 13.74 -5.77 5.28
CA LEU A 143 13.23 -5.95 6.63
C LEU A 143 14.22 -6.72 7.52
N THR A 144 14.77 -6.03 8.52
CA THR A 144 15.78 -6.51 9.45
C THR A 144 15.23 -6.65 10.87
N HIS A 145 15.99 -7.25 11.78
CA HIS A 145 15.66 -7.29 13.21
C HIS A 145 15.53 -5.87 13.82
N SER A 146 16.39 -4.93 13.40
CA SER A 146 16.26 -3.54 13.86
C SER A 146 14.95 -2.89 13.42
N TRP A 147 14.46 -3.22 12.22
CA TRP A 147 13.13 -2.79 11.80
C TRP A 147 12.01 -3.46 12.60
N ARG A 148 12.15 -4.75 12.93
CA ARG A 148 11.21 -5.43 13.84
C ARG A 148 11.13 -4.72 15.19
N ASP A 149 12.26 -4.35 15.78
CA ASP A 149 12.30 -3.65 17.08
C ASP A 149 11.66 -2.26 16.98
N VAL A 150 11.86 -1.54 15.88
CA VAL A 150 11.20 -0.25 15.64
C VAL A 150 9.70 -0.40 15.45
N ILE A 151 9.25 -1.36 14.64
CA ILE A 151 7.82 -1.63 14.40
C ILE A 151 7.10 -1.95 15.72
N ALA A 152 7.72 -2.80 16.56
CA ALA A 152 7.22 -3.10 17.90
C ALA A 152 7.21 -1.85 18.80
N GLY A 153 8.31 -1.09 18.80
CA GLY A 153 8.49 0.09 19.64
C GLY A 153 7.52 1.23 19.33
N VAL A 154 7.13 1.42 18.06
CA VAL A 154 6.12 2.41 17.67
C VAL A 154 4.69 1.91 17.87
N GLY A 155 4.49 0.63 18.21
CA GLY A 155 3.17 0.04 18.41
C GLY A 155 2.38 -0.14 17.10
N ALA A 156 3.05 -0.40 15.98
CA ALA A 156 2.37 -0.70 14.73
C ALA A 156 1.60 -2.03 14.85
N THR A 157 0.32 -2.01 14.50
CA THR A 157 -0.55 -3.19 14.51
C THR A 157 -0.84 -3.71 13.10
N HIS A 158 -0.61 -2.87 12.09
CA HIS A 158 -0.89 -3.17 10.69
C HIS A 158 0.38 -3.06 9.84
N ALA A 159 0.57 -3.99 8.92
CA ALA A 159 1.63 -3.91 7.91
C ALA A 159 1.16 -4.40 6.55
N SER A 160 1.72 -3.84 5.48
CA SER A 160 1.58 -4.36 4.12
C SER A 160 2.94 -4.79 3.58
N LEU A 161 3.04 -6.02 3.06
CA LEU A 161 4.24 -6.53 2.42
C LEU A 161 4.10 -6.53 0.89
N GLY A 162 5.03 -5.86 0.22
CA GLY A 162 5.16 -5.91 -1.24
C GLY A 162 5.68 -7.27 -1.72
N VAL A 163 4.78 -8.24 -1.95
CA VAL A 163 5.13 -9.60 -2.36
C VAL A 163 5.15 -9.73 -3.88
N GLN A 164 4.11 -9.24 -4.54
CA GLN A 164 3.82 -9.26 -5.97
C GLN A 164 3.68 -10.65 -6.59
N THR A 165 4.68 -11.51 -6.43
CA THR A 165 4.73 -12.89 -6.94
C THR A 165 5.82 -13.69 -6.24
N PHE A 166 5.59 -15.00 -6.09
CA PHE A 166 6.61 -15.94 -5.60
C PHE A 166 7.41 -16.60 -6.73
N ALA A 167 6.99 -16.46 -7.98
CA ALA A 167 7.63 -17.13 -9.11
C ALA A 167 8.96 -16.43 -9.47
N PRO A 168 10.12 -17.13 -9.38
CA PRO A 168 11.43 -16.50 -9.61
C PRO A 168 11.59 -15.85 -10.99
N HIS A 169 11.04 -16.48 -12.04
CA HIS A 169 11.13 -15.94 -13.40
C HIS A 169 10.36 -14.61 -13.54
N LEU A 170 9.21 -14.46 -12.88
CA LEU A 170 8.45 -13.21 -12.87
C LEU A 170 9.17 -12.14 -12.05
N GLN A 171 9.79 -12.52 -10.93
CA GLN A 171 10.59 -11.61 -10.12
C GLN A 171 11.74 -10.99 -10.92
N THR A 172 12.46 -11.80 -11.71
CA THR A 172 13.48 -11.32 -12.64
C THR A 172 12.87 -10.39 -13.70
N ALA A 173 11.75 -10.80 -14.32
CA ALA A 173 11.09 -10.05 -15.40
C ALA A 173 10.57 -8.68 -14.97
N ILE A 174 10.36 -8.45 -13.66
CA ILE A 174 9.87 -7.18 -13.12
C ILE A 174 10.92 -6.40 -12.31
N GLY A 175 12.17 -6.89 -12.28
CA GLY A 175 13.27 -6.26 -11.53
C GLY A 175 13.08 -6.30 -10.01
N ARG A 176 12.49 -7.38 -9.47
CA ARG A 176 12.19 -7.56 -8.05
C ARG A 176 12.51 -8.99 -7.57
N GLU A 177 13.77 -9.38 -7.66
CA GLU A 177 14.25 -10.63 -7.05
C GLU A 177 14.10 -10.58 -5.53
N GLN A 178 13.32 -11.53 -4.99
CA GLN A 178 13.03 -11.71 -3.57
C GLN A 178 12.69 -13.18 -3.28
N PRO A 179 13.66 -13.98 -2.82
CA PRO A 179 13.41 -15.37 -2.46
C PRO A 179 12.27 -15.52 -1.43
N GLU A 180 11.50 -16.60 -1.53
CA GLU A 180 10.44 -16.93 -0.56
C GLU A 180 10.92 -16.89 0.89
N ALA A 181 12.17 -17.30 1.13
CA ALA A 181 12.79 -17.25 2.46
C ALA A 181 12.83 -15.83 3.07
N ASP A 182 12.99 -14.78 2.24
CA ASP A 182 12.95 -13.39 2.72
C ASP A 182 11.55 -12.98 3.16
N ILE A 183 10.53 -13.43 2.42
CA ILE A 183 9.12 -13.18 2.75
C ILE A 183 8.76 -13.92 4.05
N ARG A 184 9.13 -15.22 4.18
CA ARG A 184 8.92 -16.01 5.40
C ARG A 184 9.58 -15.37 6.62
N ARG A 185 10.84 -14.95 6.49
CA ARG A 185 11.55 -14.22 7.55
C ARG A 185 10.82 -12.93 7.91
N SER A 186 10.34 -12.19 6.91
CA SER A 186 9.63 -10.93 7.13
C SER A 186 8.32 -11.12 7.87
N VAL A 187 7.54 -12.14 7.51
CA VAL A 187 6.32 -12.52 8.25
C VAL A 187 6.64 -12.80 9.71
N ALA A 188 7.64 -13.66 9.98
CA ALA A 188 8.04 -13.99 11.34
C ALA A 188 8.44 -12.73 12.14
N LEU A 189 9.26 -11.86 11.55
CA LEU A 189 9.66 -10.59 12.18
C LEU A 189 8.46 -9.69 12.49
N LEU A 190 7.48 -9.59 11.59
CA LEU A 190 6.30 -8.75 11.81
C LEU A 190 5.36 -9.33 12.88
N ARG A 191 5.18 -10.65 12.90
CA ARG A 191 4.40 -11.31 13.96
C ARG A 191 5.09 -11.16 15.33
N ASP A 192 6.40 -11.34 15.38
CA ASP A 192 7.20 -11.08 16.59
C ASP A 192 7.11 -9.61 17.04
N ALA A 193 6.91 -8.67 16.10
CA ALA A 193 6.71 -7.25 16.40
C ALA A 193 5.31 -6.91 16.94
N GLY A 194 4.38 -7.86 16.94
CA GLY A 194 2.99 -7.65 17.35
C GLY A 194 2.03 -7.25 16.23
N ILE A 195 2.42 -7.38 14.95
CA ILE A 195 1.50 -7.11 13.83
C ILE A 195 0.36 -8.14 13.83
N SER A 196 -0.85 -7.64 14.04
CA SER A 196 -2.08 -8.43 14.06
C SER A 196 -2.82 -8.42 12.72
N SER A 197 -2.61 -7.42 11.88
CA SER A 197 -3.17 -7.33 10.53
C SER A 197 -2.07 -7.19 9.48
N LEU A 198 -1.74 -8.30 8.82
CA LEU A 198 -0.72 -8.40 7.79
C LEU A 198 -1.34 -8.55 6.39
N ASN A 199 -1.18 -7.52 5.56
CA ASN A 199 -1.57 -7.53 4.16
C ASN A 199 -0.43 -7.98 3.25
N PHE A 200 -0.74 -8.78 2.23
CA PHE A 200 0.16 -9.08 1.12
C PHE A 200 -0.33 -8.40 -0.16
N ASP A 201 0.53 -7.56 -0.75
CA ASP A 201 0.29 -6.99 -2.07
C ASP A 201 0.77 -7.97 -3.14
N LEU A 202 -0.14 -8.46 -3.98
CA LEU A 202 0.11 -9.41 -5.07
C LEU A 202 -0.28 -8.79 -6.41
N MET A 203 0.23 -9.36 -7.50
CA MET A 203 -0.06 -8.87 -8.84
C MET A 203 -0.45 -9.99 -9.81
N TYR A 204 -1.43 -9.69 -10.65
CA TYR A 204 -1.70 -10.44 -11.87
C TYR A 204 -1.46 -9.57 -13.10
N GLY A 205 -1.28 -10.22 -14.26
CA GLY A 205 -1.00 -9.51 -15.51
C GLY A 205 0.47 -9.15 -15.72
N LEU A 206 1.40 -9.81 -15.01
CA LEU A 206 2.85 -9.62 -15.16
C LEU A 206 3.37 -10.27 -16.47
N PRO A 207 4.52 -9.81 -17.02
CA PRO A 207 5.08 -10.38 -18.25
C PRO A 207 5.41 -11.87 -18.09
N GLY A 208 4.82 -12.71 -18.94
CA GLY A 208 5.01 -14.17 -18.94
C GLY A 208 4.26 -14.92 -17.83
N GLN A 209 3.41 -14.26 -17.04
CA GLN A 209 2.71 -14.89 -15.92
C GLN A 209 1.67 -15.89 -16.40
N THR A 210 1.72 -17.11 -15.86
CA THR A 210 0.70 -18.14 -16.10
C THR A 210 -0.36 -18.15 -15.00
N LEU A 211 -1.50 -18.80 -15.27
CA LEU A 211 -2.52 -19.08 -14.24
C LEU A 211 -1.94 -19.91 -13.08
N ASN A 212 -1.03 -20.84 -13.37
CA ASN A 212 -0.38 -21.66 -12.34
C ASN A 212 0.53 -20.82 -11.44
N ASP A 213 1.29 -19.86 -11.98
CA ASP A 213 2.12 -18.96 -11.16
C ASP A 213 1.28 -18.12 -10.20
N LEU A 214 0.13 -17.63 -10.68
CA LEU A 214 -0.82 -16.90 -9.87
C LEU A 214 -1.43 -17.80 -8.78
N GLU A 215 -1.94 -18.98 -9.14
CA GLU A 215 -2.50 -19.92 -8.18
C GLU A 215 -1.51 -20.28 -7.07
N GLN A 216 -0.27 -20.63 -7.43
CA GLN A 216 0.78 -20.96 -6.47
C GLN A 216 1.08 -19.78 -5.55
N SER A 217 1.17 -18.56 -6.09
CA SER A 217 1.43 -17.35 -5.31
C SER A 217 0.30 -17.02 -4.33
N LEU A 218 -0.96 -17.24 -4.72
CA LEU A 218 -2.11 -17.00 -3.84
C LEU A 218 -2.21 -18.05 -2.73
N ARG A 219 -2.07 -19.34 -3.05
CA ARG A 219 -2.07 -20.41 -2.03
C ARG A 219 -0.94 -20.25 -1.04
N LEU A 220 0.25 -19.88 -1.52
CA LEU A 220 1.38 -19.65 -0.64
C LEU A 220 1.16 -18.43 0.25
N SER A 221 0.58 -17.34 -0.26
CA SER A 221 0.19 -16.18 0.56
C SER A 221 -0.76 -16.57 1.69
N ALA A 222 -1.79 -17.37 1.39
CA ALA A 222 -2.71 -17.88 2.40
C ALA A 222 -2.01 -18.79 3.43
N ALA A 223 -1.17 -19.72 2.97
CA ALA A 223 -0.41 -20.63 3.83
C ALA A 223 0.62 -19.92 4.72
N LEU A 224 1.12 -18.75 4.29
CA LEU A 224 2.01 -17.89 5.08
C LEU A 224 1.28 -17.04 6.11
N GLY A 225 -0.05 -17.13 6.17
CA GLY A 225 -0.86 -16.41 7.16
C GLY A 225 -0.99 -14.93 6.85
N ALA A 226 -1.17 -14.55 5.58
CA ALA A 226 -1.68 -13.22 5.25
C ALA A 226 -3.09 -13.06 5.84
N ASP A 227 -3.36 -11.97 6.55
CA ASP A 227 -4.71 -11.67 7.05
C ASP A 227 -5.55 -10.99 5.96
N ARG A 228 -4.87 -10.26 5.08
CA ARG A 228 -5.41 -9.54 3.94
C ARG A 228 -4.58 -9.80 2.69
N ILE A 229 -5.24 -9.78 1.54
CA ILE A 229 -4.59 -9.87 0.24
C ILE A 229 -5.16 -8.77 -0.66
N ALA A 230 -4.27 -7.96 -1.22
CA ALA A 230 -4.60 -7.03 -2.29
C ALA A 230 -4.01 -7.57 -3.61
N LEU A 231 -4.88 -8.03 -4.52
CA LEU A 231 -4.51 -8.65 -5.79
C LEU A 231 -4.66 -7.67 -6.96
N PHE A 232 -3.63 -6.87 -7.18
CA PHE A 232 -3.66 -5.80 -8.17
C PHE A 232 -3.44 -6.29 -9.61
N GLY A 233 -4.21 -5.76 -10.56
CA GLY A 233 -3.90 -5.90 -11.97
C GLY A 233 -2.75 -4.98 -12.38
N TYR A 234 -1.73 -5.51 -13.06
CA TYR A 234 -0.60 -4.70 -13.51
C TYR A 234 -1.02 -3.61 -14.51
N ALA A 235 -0.71 -2.35 -14.20
CA ALA A 235 -0.94 -1.21 -15.10
C ALA A 235 0.35 -0.84 -15.84
N HIS A 236 0.40 -1.15 -17.14
CA HIS A 236 1.54 -0.85 -18.02
C HIS A 236 1.29 0.44 -18.81
N VAL A 237 2.02 1.50 -18.46
CA VAL A 237 1.96 2.85 -19.04
C VAL A 237 3.38 3.45 -19.23
N PRO A 238 4.26 2.80 -20.02
CA PRO A 238 5.68 3.17 -20.17
C PRO A 238 5.93 4.57 -20.76
N GLN A 239 4.91 5.18 -21.37
CA GLN A 239 4.91 6.56 -21.82
C GLN A 239 4.87 7.57 -20.66
N LEU A 240 4.17 7.24 -19.57
CA LEU A 240 4.11 8.05 -18.35
C LEU A 240 5.16 7.62 -17.32
N ILE A 241 5.50 6.33 -17.30
CA ILE A 241 6.35 5.72 -16.26
C ILE A 241 7.55 5.04 -16.94
N PRO A 242 8.66 5.76 -17.21
CA PRO A 242 9.74 5.27 -18.07
C PRO A 242 10.41 3.97 -17.63
N ARG A 243 10.45 3.68 -16.33
CA ARG A 243 11.02 2.44 -15.77
C ARG A 243 10.30 1.18 -16.27
N GLN A 244 9.03 1.29 -16.65
CA GLN A 244 8.25 0.17 -17.21
C GLN A 244 8.72 -0.23 -18.62
N ARG A 245 9.53 0.58 -19.32
CA ARG A 245 10.16 0.19 -20.60
C ARG A 245 11.16 -0.96 -20.46
N LYS A 246 11.52 -1.34 -19.23
CA LYS A 246 12.33 -2.52 -18.93
C LYS A 246 11.51 -3.82 -18.93
N ILE A 247 10.19 -3.72 -19.02
CA ILE A 247 9.29 -4.88 -19.12
C ILE A 247 9.06 -5.19 -20.60
N GLU A 248 9.19 -6.46 -20.96
CA GLU A 248 8.89 -6.97 -22.29
C GLU A 248 7.38 -6.92 -22.53
N ALA A 249 6.93 -5.94 -23.33
CA ALA A 249 5.51 -5.69 -23.56
C ALA A 249 4.81 -6.85 -24.28
N ASP A 250 5.51 -7.52 -25.21
CA ASP A 250 4.98 -8.66 -25.98
C ASP A 250 4.73 -9.90 -25.13
N ALA A 251 5.29 -9.94 -23.91
CA ALA A 251 5.06 -11.01 -22.95
C ALA A 251 3.87 -10.74 -22.02
N LEU A 252 3.22 -9.57 -22.12
CA LEU A 252 2.08 -9.24 -21.26
C LEU A 252 0.84 -10.01 -21.69
N PRO A 253 0.07 -10.57 -20.73
CA PRO A 253 -1.17 -11.26 -21.06
C PRO A 253 -2.22 -10.29 -21.61
N ASP A 254 -3.03 -10.79 -22.53
CA ASP A 254 -4.10 -10.00 -23.14
C ASP A 254 -5.27 -9.74 -22.18
N GLN A 255 -6.31 -9.04 -22.65
CA GLN A 255 -7.46 -8.69 -21.81
C GLN A 255 -8.25 -9.92 -21.33
N GLU A 256 -8.37 -10.96 -22.16
CA GLU A 256 -9.09 -12.18 -21.79
C GLU A 256 -8.30 -12.98 -20.75
N GLU A 257 -6.99 -13.13 -20.95
CA GLU A 257 -6.10 -13.78 -19.99
C GLU A 257 -6.09 -13.06 -18.66
N ARG A 258 -6.00 -11.73 -18.66
CA ARG A 258 -6.08 -10.90 -17.45
C ARG A 258 -7.43 -11.06 -16.74
N PHE A 259 -8.53 -11.14 -17.48
CA PHE A 259 -9.85 -11.43 -16.90
C PHE A 259 -9.88 -12.80 -16.23
N ARG A 260 -9.36 -13.84 -16.91
CA ARG A 260 -9.26 -15.20 -16.35
C ARG A 260 -8.39 -15.23 -15.09
N MET A 261 -7.29 -14.48 -15.06
CA MET A 261 -6.44 -14.32 -13.87
C MET A 261 -7.19 -13.68 -12.71
N ALA A 262 -7.91 -12.58 -12.94
CA ALA A 262 -8.72 -11.91 -11.92
C ALA A 262 -9.83 -12.84 -11.38
N ALA A 263 -10.53 -13.54 -12.27
CA ALA A 263 -11.57 -14.50 -11.91
C ALA A 263 -11.02 -15.70 -11.12
N LEU A 264 -9.84 -16.21 -11.50
CA LEU A 264 -9.12 -17.24 -10.74
C LEU A 264 -8.78 -16.74 -9.35
N GLY A 265 -8.22 -15.53 -9.23
CA GLY A 265 -7.85 -14.94 -7.96
C GLY A 265 -9.02 -14.77 -7.01
N TYR A 266 -10.14 -14.23 -7.52
CA TYR A 266 -11.38 -14.09 -6.75
C TYR A 266 -11.88 -15.44 -6.22
N ARG A 267 -12.00 -16.44 -7.11
CA ARG A 267 -12.50 -17.76 -6.74
C ARG A 267 -11.59 -18.42 -5.70
N LEU A 268 -10.29 -18.46 -5.98
CA LEU A 268 -9.33 -19.15 -5.12
C LEU A 268 -9.28 -18.52 -3.73
N LEU A 269 -9.19 -17.19 -3.64
CA LEU A 269 -9.18 -16.52 -2.33
C LEU A 269 -10.48 -16.72 -1.56
N SER A 270 -11.63 -16.74 -2.25
CA SER A 270 -12.92 -17.06 -1.63
C SER A 270 -12.94 -18.51 -1.10
N ASP A 271 -12.40 -19.45 -1.88
CA ASP A 271 -12.30 -20.87 -1.49
C ASP A 271 -11.32 -21.08 -0.31
N GLU A 272 -10.27 -20.26 -0.21
CA GLU A 272 -9.34 -20.21 0.94
C GLU A 272 -9.93 -19.45 2.16
N GLY A 273 -11.19 -19.01 2.08
CA GLY A 273 -11.94 -18.44 3.21
C GLY A 273 -11.86 -16.91 3.35
N TYR A 274 -11.21 -16.20 2.43
CA TYR A 274 -11.20 -14.75 2.44
C TYR A 274 -12.55 -14.19 1.96
N GLN A 275 -12.98 -13.12 2.61
CA GLN A 275 -14.13 -12.34 2.18
C GLN A 275 -13.69 -11.28 1.17
N PRO A 276 -14.35 -11.17 0.01
CA PRO A 276 -14.16 -10.05 -0.90
C PRO A 276 -14.62 -8.75 -0.23
N VAL A 277 -13.74 -7.77 -0.11
CA VAL A 277 -14.04 -6.43 0.42
C VAL A 277 -14.49 -5.52 -0.72
N GLY A 278 -13.73 -5.52 -1.82
CA GLY A 278 -14.07 -4.80 -3.03
C GLY A 278 -12.93 -4.81 -4.04
N PHE A 279 -13.27 -4.82 -5.33
CA PHE A 279 -12.33 -4.88 -6.46
C PHE A 279 -11.29 -6.01 -6.33
N ASP A 280 -10.13 -5.65 -5.81
CA ASP A 280 -8.90 -6.41 -5.67
C ASP A 280 -8.55 -6.74 -4.21
N HIS A 281 -9.36 -6.33 -3.23
CA HIS A 281 -9.07 -6.52 -1.80
C HIS A 281 -9.88 -7.66 -1.18
N PHE A 282 -9.19 -8.49 -0.42
CA PHE A 282 -9.71 -9.66 0.28
C PHE A 282 -9.20 -9.66 1.72
N ALA A 283 -10.03 -10.06 2.67
CA ALA A 283 -9.66 -10.11 4.08
C ALA A 283 -10.30 -11.32 4.77
N LEU A 284 -9.64 -11.89 5.78
CA LEU A 284 -10.24 -12.98 6.57
C LEU A 284 -11.50 -12.49 7.30
N PRO A 285 -12.47 -13.38 7.62
CA PRO A 285 -13.76 -12.96 8.18
C PRO A 285 -13.65 -12.19 9.49
N GLY A 286 -12.64 -12.44 10.33
CA GLY A 286 -12.44 -11.73 11.59
C GLY A 286 -11.85 -10.32 11.44
N ASP A 287 -11.45 -9.93 10.23
CA ASP A 287 -10.80 -8.65 9.97
C ASP A 287 -11.79 -7.48 9.98
N PRO A 288 -11.43 -6.32 10.58
CA PRO A 288 -12.28 -5.12 10.57
C PRO A 288 -12.78 -4.68 9.20
N LEU A 289 -11.97 -4.82 8.13
CA LEU A 289 -12.40 -4.49 6.77
C LEU A 289 -13.49 -5.42 6.25
N ALA A 290 -13.37 -6.72 6.51
CA ALA A 290 -14.40 -7.68 6.11
C ALA A 290 -15.72 -7.39 6.85
N GLN A 291 -15.64 -7.07 8.14
CA GLN A 291 -16.81 -6.70 8.94
C GLN A 291 -17.44 -5.37 8.49
N ALA A 292 -16.63 -4.37 8.14
CA ALA A 292 -17.11 -3.11 7.58
C ALA A 292 -17.81 -3.31 6.23
N ALA A 293 -17.27 -4.17 5.36
CA ALA A 293 -17.88 -4.52 4.08
C ALA A 293 -19.26 -5.18 4.26
N LEU A 294 -19.37 -6.15 5.18
CA LEU A 294 -20.63 -6.85 5.48
C LEU A 294 -21.68 -5.95 6.13
N SER A 295 -21.25 -5.01 6.99
CA SER A 295 -22.16 -4.14 7.74
C SER A 295 -22.55 -2.85 7.00
N GLY A 296 -22.00 -2.59 5.81
CA GLY A 296 -22.28 -1.37 5.06
C GLY A 296 -21.58 -0.11 5.60
N HIS A 297 -20.53 -0.27 6.41
CA HIS A 297 -19.71 0.82 6.97
C HIS A 297 -18.31 0.87 6.34
N LEU A 298 -18.15 0.30 5.15
CA LEU A 298 -16.90 0.33 4.42
C LEU A 298 -16.69 1.70 3.78
N HIS A 299 -15.56 2.33 4.09
CA HIS A 299 -15.11 3.57 3.49
C HIS A 299 -13.93 3.32 2.55
N ARG A 300 -13.54 4.35 1.80
CA ARG A 300 -12.38 4.29 0.90
C ARG A 300 -11.68 5.64 0.83
N ASN A 301 -10.36 5.63 0.98
CA ASN A 301 -9.49 6.80 0.81
C ASN A 301 -8.38 6.49 -0.21
N PHE A 302 -7.37 7.36 -0.33
CA PHE A 302 -6.26 7.18 -1.29
C PHE A 302 -5.40 5.93 -1.02
N GLN A 303 -5.37 5.44 0.22
CA GLN A 303 -4.64 4.22 0.61
C GLN A 303 -5.42 2.94 0.34
N GLY A 304 -6.72 3.02 0.04
CA GLY A 304 -7.57 1.87 -0.27
C GLY A 304 -8.83 1.83 0.58
N PHE A 305 -9.37 0.63 0.75
CA PHE A 305 -10.52 0.39 1.63
C PHE A 305 -10.15 0.58 3.09
N THR A 306 -11.09 1.12 3.86
CA THR A 306 -10.86 1.42 5.27
C THR A 306 -12.15 1.23 6.07
N ASP A 307 -12.00 0.69 7.27
CA ASP A 307 -13.01 0.68 8.34
C ASP A 307 -12.96 1.98 9.18
N ASP A 308 -12.16 2.96 8.74
CA ASP A 308 -12.05 4.27 9.37
C ASP A 308 -13.35 5.06 9.24
N GLY A 309 -13.93 5.42 10.38
CA GLY A 309 -15.09 6.31 10.45
C GLY A 309 -14.73 7.78 10.51
N ALA A 310 -13.43 8.14 10.50
CA ALA A 310 -13.01 9.53 10.49
C ALA A 310 -13.56 10.25 9.24
N PRO A 311 -14.19 11.42 9.39
CA PRO A 311 -14.73 12.17 8.26
C PRO A 311 -13.64 12.84 7.40
N VAL A 312 -12.39 12.92 7.91
CA VAL A 312 -11.24 13.59 7.28
C VAL A 312 -9.95 12.80 7.46
#